data_AF-A0AAT9HMU5-F1
#
_entry.id   AF-A0AAT9HMU5-F1
#
_cell.length_a   1.000
_cell.length_b   1.000
_cell.length_c   1.000
_cell.angle_alpha   90.00
_cell.angle_beta   90.00
_cell.angle_gamma   90.00
#
_symmetry.space_group_name_H-M   'P 1'
#
loop_
_entity.id
_entity.type
_entity.pdbx_description
1 polymer ?
#
loop_
_entity_poly.entity_id
_entity_poly.type
_entity_poly.pdbx_seq_one_letter_code
_entity_poly.pdbx_strand_id
1 'polypeptide(L)'
;MAAEPGVSIDIFERMPAPFGLIRYGVAPDHPRIKGIITALHQVLDKPQIRLFGNVDYGTDIHLDDLRAFYDGVIFATGATADRALSIPGIDLDGSYGAADFVSWYDGHPDVPRTWPLEAEKVAVLGVGNVALDVARVLAKTADELLPTEIPANVYEGLKANKALEIHVFGRRGPAQAKFSPMELRELDHSPTSRSSSTPRTSTTTTAPSPPGAATSRPTWSPRPWRTGRSATPATVRTSCSCTSSSRRPRSSARTARSSACAPSAPNSTAPAM
;
A
#
# COMPACT_ATOMS: atom_id res chain seq x y z
N MET A 1 32.30 -30.48 -8.56
CA MET A 1 31.54 -29.86 -7.44
C MET A 1 32.27 -28.57 -7.11
N ALA A 2 31.67 -27.41 -7.39
CA ALA A 2 32.26 -26.14 -6.98
C ALA A 2 32.29 -26.12 -5.45
N ALA A 3 33.46 -25.87 -4.86
CA ALA A 3 33.56 -25.66 -3.42
C ALA A 3 32.65 -24.48 -3.05
N GLU A 4 31.65 -24.74 -2.19
CA GLU A 4 30.84 -23.69 -1.59
C GLU A 4 31.80 -22.71 -0.90
N PRO A 5 31.74 -21.40 -1.19
CA PRO A 5 32.58 -20.44 -0.49
C PRO A 5 32.31 -20.54 1.01
N GLY A 6 33.37 -20.64 1.81
CA GLY A 6 33.34 -20.86 3.26
C GLY A 6 32.82 -19.66 4.05
N VAL A 7 31.58 -19.25 3.79
CA VAL A 7 30.90 -18.12 4.42
C VAL A 7 29.80 -18.67 5.33
N SER A 8 29.82 -18.26 6.59
CA SER A 8 28.73 -18.48 7.55
C SER A 8 27.92 -17.20 7.69
N ILE A 9 26.60 -17.32 7.80
CA ILE A 9 25.67 -16.20 7.86
C ILE A 9 24.80 -16.35 9.10
N ASP A 10 24.82 -15.33 9.95
CA ASP A 10 23.89 -15.21 11.07
C ASP A 10 22.88 -14.10 10.77
N ILE A 11 21.60 -14.43 10.91
CA ILE A 11 20.49 -13.51 10.73
C ILE A 11 19.93 -13.19 12.11
N PHE A 12 20.01 -11.93 12.49
CA PHE A 12 19.38 -11.41 13.70
C PHE A 12 18.04 -10.79 13.33
N GLU A 13 16.97 -11.22 14.00
CA GLU A 13 15.62 -10.76 13.79
C GLU A 13 15.01 -10.36 15.13
N ARG A 14 14.42 -9.18 15.18
CA ARG A 14 13.76 -8.64 16.38
C ARG A 14 12.51 -9.44 16.72
N MET A 15 11.79 -9.90 15.73
CA MET A 15 10.54 -10.66 15.92
C MET A 15 10.80 -12.14 16.25
N PRO A 16 9.90 -12.81 17.00
CA PRO A 16 10.01 -14.25 17.23
C PRO A 16 9.85 -15.09 15.96
N ALA A 17 9.06 -14.62 14.98
CA ALA A 17 8.88 -15.29 13.70
C ALA A 17 9.52 -14.45 12.58
N PRO A 18 10.28 -15.07 11.65
CA PRO A 18 11.01 -14.35 10.61
C PRO A 18 10.09 -13.89 9.46
N PHE A 19 10.72 -13.38 8.40
CA PHE A 19 10.16 -12.98 7.11
C PHE A 19 9.56 -11.56 7.04
N GLY A 20 9.65 -10.78 8.12
CA GLY A 20 9.29 -9.36 8.13
C GLY A 20 7.90 -9.09 7.52
N LEU A 21 7.82 -8.13 6.60
CA LEU A 21 6.55 -7.73 5.96
C LEU A 21 5.90 -8.83 5.11
N ILE A 22 6.61 -9.89 4.73
CA ILE A 22 5.95 -11.03 4.05
C ILE A 22 4.96 -11.70 5.02
N ARG A 23 5.32 -11.76 6.30
CA ARG A 23 4.46 -12.26 7.37
C ARG A 23 3.54 -11.18 7.94
N TYR A 24 4.10 -10.00 8.21
CA TYR A 24 3.46 -8.93 8.98
C TYR A 24 3.13 -7.68 8.14
N GLY A 25 2.80 -7.86 6.86
CA GLY A 25 2.52 -6.72 5.98
C GLY A 25 1.79 -7.06 4.68
N VAL A 26 2.03 -8.24 4.13
CA VAL A 26 1.29 -8.75 2.98
C VAL A 26 -0.10 -9.18 3.44
N ALA A 27 -1.11 -8.57 2.84
CA ALA A 27 -2.51 -8.84 3.14
C ALA A 27 -2.83 -10.36 3.11
N PRO A 28 -3.72 -10.83 4.01
CA PRO A 28 -4.00 -12.26 4.16
C PRO A 28 -4.68 -12.86 2.93
N ASP A 29 -5.32 -12.03 2.10
CA ASP A 29 -5.94 -12.44 0.84
C ASP A 29 -4.98 -12.46 -0.37
N HIS A 30 -3.66 -12.37 -0.12
CA HIS A 30 -2.58 -12.48 -1.12
C HIS A 30 -1.76 -13.77 -0.98
N PRO A 31 -2.36 -14.97 -1.04
CA PRO A 31 -1.67 -16.23 -0.77
C PRO A 31 -0.52 -16.50 -1.75
N ARG A 32 -0.62 -16.01 -2.99
CA ARG A 32 0.42 -16.17 -4.00
C ARG A 32 1.72 -15.46 -3.63
N ILE A 33 1.63 -14.26 -3.04
CA ILE A 33 2.82 -13.51 -2.60
C ILE A 33 3.41 -14.18 -1.36
N LYS A 34 2.57 -14.61 -0.40
CA LYS A 34 3.01 -15.36 0.77
C LYS A 34 3.67 -16.70 0.43
N GLY A 35 3.40 -17.28 -0.75
CA GLY A 35 4.06 -18.49 -1.24
C GLY A 35 5.59 -18.42 -1.34
N ILE A 36 6.20 -17.22 -1.36
CA ILE A 36 7.65 -17.06 -1.29
C ILE A 36 8.25 -17.58 0.03
N ILE A 37 7.44 -17.67 1.10
CA ILE A 37 7.86 -18.19 2.41
C ILE A 37 8.50 -19.58 2.27
N THR A 38 7.99 -20.45 1.40
CA THR A 38 8.56 -21.78 1.15
C THR A 38 9.99 -21.70 0.64
N ALA A 39 10.29 -20.77 -0.28
CA ALA A 39 11.63 -20.57 -0.79
C ALA A 39 12.56 -19.96 0.28
N LEU A 40 12.03 -19.07 1.13
CA LEU A 40 12.80 -18.50 2.24
C LEU A 40 13.14 -19.54 3.31
N HIS A 41 12.24 -20.47 3.60
CA HIS A 41 12.55 -21.62 4.46
C HIS A 41 13.71 -22.46 3.90
N GLN A 42 13.68 -22.78 2.60
CA GLN A 42 14.78 -23.52 1.96
C GLN A 42 16.13 -22.79 2.06
N VAL A 43 16.13 -21.45 2.09
CA VAL A 43 17.34 -20.69 2.35
C VAL A 43 17.77 -20.84 3.81
N LEU A 44 16.85 -20.66 4.77
CA LEU A 44 17.14 -20.80 6.20
C LEU A 44 17.57 -22.22 6.61
N ASP A 45 17.16 -23.25 5.87
CA ASP A 45 17.54 -24.65 6.10
C ASP A 45 18.99 -24.97 5.70
N LYS A 46 19.70 -24.04 5.06
CA LYS A 46 21.11 -24.24 4.70
C LYS A 46 21.99 -24.30 5.96
N PRO A 47 22.93 -25.25 6.05
CA PRO A 47 23.74 -25.46 7.26
C PRO A 47 24.65 -24.26 7.59
N GLN A 48 24.97 -23.42 6.59
CA GLN A 48 25.76 -22.20 6.80
C GLN A 48 24.94 -20.99 7.29
N ILE A 49 23.63 -21.12 7.46
CA ILE A 49 22.73 -20.04 7.88
C ILE A 49 22.16 -20.36 9.27
N ARG A 50 22.24 -19.40 10.19
CA ARG A 50 21.60 -19.48 11.51
C ARG A 50 20.67 -18.29 11.70
N LEU A 51 19.49 -18.54 12.27
CA LEU A 51 18.52 -17.50 12.60
C LEU A 51 18.45 -17.34 14.13
N PHE A 52 18.66 -16.11 14.59
CA PHE A 52 18.48 -15.69 15.97
C PHE A 52 17.31 -14.71 16.03
N GLY A 53 16.12 -15.24 16.32
CA GLY A 53 14.91 -14.43 16.54
C GLY A 53 14.87 -13.85 17.94
N ASN A 54 14.02 -12.84 18.14
CA ASN A 54 13.90 -12.10 19.40
C ASN A 54 15.22 -11.45 19.86
N VAL A 55 16.02 -10.96 18.90
CA VAL A 55 17.25 -10.19 19.14
C VAL A 55 17.13 -8.85 18.43
N ASP A 56 17.09 -7.77 19.21
CA ASP A 56 16.90 -6.41 18.71
C ASP A 56 18.22 -5.63 18.58
N TYR A 57 18.43 -5.03 17.41
CA TYR A 57 19.61 -4.19 17.16
C TYR A 57 19.42 -2.79 17.75
N GLY A 58 20.42 -2.32 18.51
CA GLY A 58 20.36 -1.08 19.28
C GLY A 58 19.82 -1.25 20.69
N THR A 59 19.38 -2.46 21.05
CA THR A 59 18.97 -2.84 22.40
C THR A 59 19.82 -4.00 22.92
N ASP A 60 19.74 -5.16 22.27
CA ASP A 60 20.41 -6.39 22.71
C ASP A 60 21.82 -6.52 22.12
N ILE A 61 22.00 -6.05 20.87
CA ILE A 61 23.28 -6.06 20.15
C ILE A 61 23.56 -4.70 19.53
N HIS A 62 24.83 -4.31 19.49
CA HIS A 62 25.28 -3.06 18.91
C HIS A 62 26.30 -3.30 17.79
N LEU A 63 26.57 -2.27 16.98
CA LEU A 63 27.50 -2.37 15.85
C LEU A 63 28.92 -2.77 16.28
N ASP A 64 29.35 -2.34 17.46
CA ASP A 64 30.69 -2.67 17.98
C ASP A 64 30.80 -4.16 18.34
N ASP A 65 29.73 -4.76 18.88
CA ASP A 65 29.67 -6.22 19.11
C ASP A 65 29.77 -6.95 17.77
N LEU A 66 28.97 -6.55 16.78
CA LEU A 66 28.94 -7.20 15.47
C LEU A 66 30.29 -7.08 14.74
N ARG A 67 30.95 -5.94 14.82
CA ARG A 67 32.28 -5.75 14.20
C ARG A 67 33.38 -6.57 14.85
N ALA A 68 33.23 -6.94 16.12
CA ALA A 68 34.20 -7.80 16.80
C ALA A 68 34.11 -9.27 16.35
N PHE A 69 32.92 -9.72 15.94
CA PHE A 69 32.66 -11.14 15.64
C PHE A 69 32.42 -11.47 14.17
N TYR A 70 32.15 -10.48 13.30
CA TYR A 70 31.80 -10.71 11.89
C TYR A 70 32.69 -9.90 10.94
N ASP A 71 33.05 -10.53 9.82
CA ASP A 71 33.83 -9.88 8.74
C ASP A 71 33.03 -8.80 7.99
N GLY A 72 31.69 -8.92 7.97
CA GLY A 72 30.79 -8.00 7.28
C GLY A 72 29.42 -7.96 7.93
N VAL A 73 28.81 -6.77 7.93
CA VAL A 73 27.49 -6.53 8.54
C VAL A 73 26.55 -5.94 7.49
N ILE A 74 25.38 -6.54 7.31
CA ILE A 74 24.34 -6.10 6.38
C ILE A 74 23.11 -5.68 7.17
N PHE A 75 22.71 -4.41 7.03
CA PHE A 75 21.44 -3.93 7.58
C PHE A 75 20.31 -4.14 6.59
N ALA A 76 19.37 -5.01 6.94
CA ALA A 76 18.18 -5.34 6.17
C ALA A 76 16.88 -5.12 6.98
N THR A 77 16.86 -4.10 7.84
CA THR A 77 15.80 -3.83 8.83
C THR A 77 14.48 -3.32 8.23
N GLY A 78 14.46 -3.01 6.93
CA GLY A 78 13.28 -2.48 6.25
C GLY A 78 12.84 -1.10 6.78
N ALA A 79 11.57 -0.78 6.55
CA ALA A 79 10.93 0.44 7.03
C ALA A 79 9.52 0.10 7.57
N THR A 80 9.37 0.18 8.89
CA THR A 80 8.15 -0.23 9.60
C THR A 80 7.20 0.95 9.87
N ALA A 81 7.73 2.17 9.95
CA ALA A 81 6.95 3.36 10.28
C ALA A 81 6.28 3.98 9.06
N ASP A 82 5.05 4.46 9.26
CA ASP A 82 4.35 5.29 8.28
C ASP A 82 5.07 6.64 8.06
N ARG A 83 4.92 7.17 6.85
CA ARG A 83 5.36 8.54 6.56
C ARG A 83 4.35 9.53 7.13
N ALA A 84 4.77 10.34 8.10
CA ALA A 84 3.95 11.40 8.65
C ALA A 84 3.46 12.40 7.57
N LEU A 85 2.21 12.83 7.72
CA LEU A 85 1.59 13.90 6.92
C LEU A 85 1.49 15.17 7.75
N SER A 86 2.11 16.25 7.28
CA SER A 86 2.05 17.56 7.94
C SER A 86 0.77 18.31 7.56
N ILE A 87 -0.38 17.82 8.01
CA ILE A 87 -1.69 18.47 7.80
C ILE A 87 -2.43 18.70 9.13
N PRO A 88 -3.21 19.78 9.27
CA PRO A 88 -4.00 20.00 10.47
C PRO A 88 -4.97 18.84 10.74
N GLY A 89 -4.99 18.35 11.98
CA GLY A 89 -5.87 17.26 12.42
C GLY A 89 -5.35 15.84 12.16
N ILE A 90 -4.10 15.68 11.73
CA ILE A 90 -3.49 14.35 11.50
C ILE A 90 -3.39 13.51 12.79
N ASP A 91 -3.32 14.15 13.96
CA ASP A 91 -3.20 13.49 15.26
C ASP A 91 -4.56 13.31 15.99
N LEU A 92 -5.68 13.59 15.32
CA LEU A 92 -7.02 13.39 15.90
C LEU A 92 -7.36 11.90 16.01
N ASP A 93 -8.17 11.55 17.01
CA ASP A 93 -8.77 10.22 17.11
C ASP A 93 -9.49 9.84 15.80
N GLY A 94 -9.23 8.63 15.31
CA GLY A 94 -9.72 8.17 14.00
C GLY A 94 -8.75 8.42 12.84
N SER A 95 -7.63 9.10 13.06
CA SER A 95 -6.55 9.29 12.08
C SER A 95 -5.39 8.34 12.39
N TYR A 96 -5.11 7.42 11.46
CA TYR A 96 -4.14 6.35 11.66
C TYR A 96 -3.21 6.16 10.47
N GLY A 97 -2.03 5.60 10.73
CA GLY A 97 -1.12 5.11 9.71
C GLY A 97 -1.70 3.89 8.98
N ALA A 98 -1.33 3.72 7.71
CA ALA A 98 -1.76 2.53 6.97
C ALA A 98 -1.02 1.29 7.45
N ALA A 99 0.27 1.43 7.81
CA ALA A 99 1.06 0.32 8.35
C ALA A 99 0.53 -0.13 9.72
N ASP A 100 -0.04 0.77 10.53
CA ASP A 100 -0.70 0.40 11.79
C ASP A 100 -1.90 -0.54 11.58
N PHE A 101 -2.78 -0.19 10.63
CA PHE A 101 -3.94 -1.02 10.29
C PHE A 101 -3.53 -2.37 9.71
N VAL A 102 -2.52 -2.36 8.84
CA VAL A 102 -1.91 -3.56 8.25
C VAL A 102 -1.35 -4.47 9.34
N SER A 103 -0.54 -3.90 10.22
CA SER A 103 0.07 -4.61 11.35
C SER A 103 -1.00 -5.24 12.25
N TRP A 104 -2.13 -4.55 12.46
CA TRP A 104 -3.24 -5.09 13.24
C TRP A 104 -3.86 -6.32 12.56
N TYR A 105 -4.25 -6.22 11.28
CA TYR A 105 -4.94 -7.34 10.63
C TYR A 105 -3.99 -8.53 10.37
N ASP A 106 -2.69 -8.29 10.21
CA ASP A 106 -1.67 -9.34 10.06
C ASP A 106 -1.17 -9.89 11.42
N GLY A 107 -1.71 -9.36 12.54
CA GLY A 107 -1.46 -9.88 13.88
C GLY A 107 -0.04 -9.61 14.39
N HIS A 108 0.56 -8.48 14.01
CA HIS A 108 1.85 -8.04 14.50
C HIS A 108 1.85 -7.95 16.04
N PRO A 109 2.82 -8.54 16.76
CA PRO A 109 2.86 -8.57 18.22
C PRO A 109 2.91 -7.21 18.91
N ASP A 110 3.57 -6.22 18.30
CA ASP A 110 3.78 -4.90 18.92
C ASP A 110 2.62 -3.92 18.78
N VAL A 111 1.54 -4.29 18.09
CA VAL A 111 0.36 -3.42 17.92
C VAL A 111 -0.83 -3.94 18.73
N PRO A 112 -1.79 -3.07 19.11
CA PRO A 112 -2.98 -3.50 19.82
C PRO A 112 -3.71 -4.64 19.11
N ARG A 113 -4.33 -5.54 19.90
CA ARG A 113 -5.09 -6.68 19.36
C ARG A 113 -6.46 -6.27 18.78
N THR A 114 -6.89 -5.04 19.01
CA THR A 114 -8.19 -4.51 18.57
C THR A 114 -8.01 -3.27 17.71
N TRP A 115 -8.98 -3.01 16.83
CA TRP A 115 -9.01 -1.82 15.99
C TRP A 115 -10.40 -1.17 16.03
N PRO A 116 -10.49 0.18 16.11
CA PRO A 116 -11.78 0.88 16.20
C PRO A 116 -12.46 0.96 14.82
N LEU A 117 -13.32 -0.01 14.50
CA LEU A 117 -14.07 -0.10 13.23
C LEU A 117 -15.49 0.50 13.33
N GLU A 118 -15.61 1.64 14.01
CA GLU A 118 -16.89 2.28 14.32
C GLU A 118 -17.39 3.24 13.22
N ALA A 119 -16.51 3.64 12.30
CA ALA A 119 -16.81 4.62 11.27
C ALA A 119 -17.57 4.02 10.09
N GLU A 120 -18.69 4.62 9.70
CA GLU A 120 -19.42 4.23 8.48
C GLU A 120 -18.73 4.71 7.20
N LYS A 121 -17.89 5.75 7.29
CA LYS A 121 -17.20 6.34 6.15
C LYS A 121 -15.71 6.48 6.46
N VAL A 122 -14.88 5.86 5.63
CA VAL A 122 -13.43 5.83 5.80
C VAL A 122 -12.76 6.52 4.62
N ALA A 123 -11.77 7.36 4.90
CA ALA A 123 -10.92 8.00 3.90
C ALA A 123 -9.52 7.36 3.93
N VAL A 124 -9.06 6.85 2.80
CA VAL A 124 -7.70 6.30 2.62
C VAL A 124 -6.90 7.27 1.76
N LEU A 125 -5.81 7.82 2.31
CA LEU A 125 -4.97 8.80 1.63
C LEU A 125 -3.77 8.12 0.97
N GLY A 126 -3.87 7.84 -0.33
CA GLY A 126 -2.82 7.18 -1.07
C GLY A 126 -3.33 6.45 -2.30
N VAL A 127 -2.44 6.24 -3.28
CA VAL A 127 -2.75 5.49 -4.52
C VAL A 127 -1.66 4.46 -4.82
N GLY A 128 -1.16 3.79 -3.78
CA GLY A 128 -0.27 2.63 -3.88
C GLY A 128 -1.00 1.33 -3.51
N ASN A 129 -0.31 0.19 -3.61
CA ASN A 129 -0.91 -1.13 -3.28
C ASN A 129 -1.46 -1.17 -1.84
N VAL A 130 -0.69 -0.69 -0.85
CA VAL A 130 -1.14 -0.67 0.56
C VAL A 130 -2.46 0.07 0.75
N ALA A 131 -2.70 1.16 0.00
CA ALA A 131 -3.98 1.87 0.08
C ALA A 131 -5.14 1.02 -0.46
N LEU A 132 -4.90 0.18 -1.47
CA LEU A 132 -5.89 -0.77 -1.97
C LEU A 132 -6.05 -1.96 -1.02
N ASP A 133 -4.99 -2.42 -0.38
CA ASP A 133 -5.06 -3.49 0.63
C ASP A 133 -5.94 -3.07 1.80
N VAL A 134 -5.69 -1.88 2.37
CA VAL A 134 -6.53 -1.27 3.41
C VAL A 134 -7.98 -1.17 2.95
N ALA A 135 -8.22 -0.63 1.75
CA ALA A 135 -9.57 -0.47 1.22
C ALA A 135 -10.27 -1.80 1.00
N ARG A 136 -9.55 -2.84 0.55
CA ARG A 136 -10.08 -4.18 0.28
C ARG A 136 -10.42 -4.91 1.58
N VAL A 137 -9.54 -4.87 2.58
CA VAL A 137 -9.80 -5.47 3.90
C VAL A 137 -10.99 -4.80 4.58
N LEU A 138 -11.12 -3.47 4.49
CA LEU A 138 -12.28 -2.75 5.01
C LEU A 138 -13.58 -3.05 4.26
N ALA A 139 -13.51 -3.42 2.98
CA ALA A 139 -14.68 -3.68 2.14
C ALA A 139 -15.16 -5.14 2.20
N LYS A 140 -14.26 -6.09 2.48
CA LYS A 140 -14.59 -7.52 2.58
C LYS A 140 -15.29 -7.83 3.90
N THR A 141 -16.20 -8.80 3.87
CA THR A 141 -16.77 -9.36 5.10
C THR A 141 -15.75 -10.23 5.84
N ALA A 142 -15.92 -10.39 7.14
CA ALA A 142 -15.09 -11.29 7.94
C ALA A 142 -15.11 -12.73 7.40
N ASP A 143 -16.28 -13.21 6.95
CA ASP A 143 -16.46 -14.56 6.41
C ASP A 143 -15.74 -14.75 5.06
N GLU A 144 -15.64 -13.71 4.22
CA GLU A 144 -14.83 -13.76 2.98
C GLU A 144 -13.33 -13.92 3.27
N LEU A 145 -12.87 -13.47 4.43
CA LEU A 145 -11.47 -13.58 4.86
C LEU A 145 -11.22 -14.80 5.75
N LEU A 146 -12.25 -15.47 6.28
CA LEU A 146 -12.11 -16.65 7.12
C LEU A 146 -11.29 -17.81 6.48
N PRO A 147 -11.30 -18.04 5.15
CA PRO A 147 -10.42 -19.04 4.51
C PRO A 147 -8.93 -18.67 4.51
N THR A 148 -8.58 -17.44 4.88
CA THR A 148 -7.20 -16.94 4.94
C THR A 148 -6.60 -17.13 6.34
N GLU A 149 -5.37 -16.66 6.55
CA GLU A 149 -4.66 -16.75 7.83
C GLU A 149 -5.02 -15.64 8.83
N ILE A 150 -6.19 -15.01 8.72
CA ILE A 150 -6.59 -13.94 9.64
C ILE A 150 -6.68 -14.45 11.09
N PRO A 151 -6.11 -13.74 12.09
CA PRO A 151 -6.28 -14.08 13.49
C PRO A 151 -7.74 -13.98 13.95
N ALA A 152 -8.13 -14.78 14.94
CA ALA A 152 -9.51 -14.77 15.48
C ALA A 152 -9.96 -13.38 15.97
N ASN A 153 -9.09 -12.59 16.61
CA ASN A 153 -9.41 -11.23 17.04
C ASN A 153 -9.66 -10.28 15.86
N VAL A 154 -9.01 -10.51 14.72
CA VAL A 154 -9.20 -9.72 13.49
C VAL A 154 -10.53 -10.10 12.85
N TYR A 155 -10.85 -11.40 12.79
CA TYR A 155 -12.17 -11.87 12.34
C TYR A 155 -13.31 -11.22 13.14
N GLU A 156 -13.25 -11.27 14.47
CA GLU A 156 -14.28 -10.66 15.32
C GLU A 156 -14.37 -9.13 15.13
N GLY A 157 -13.23 -8.45 14.97
CA GLY A 157 -13.21 -7.02 14.66
C GLY A 157 -13.88 -6.70 13.31
N LEU A 158 -13.51 -7.43 12.26
CA LEU A 158 -14.07 -7.24 10.92
C LEU A 158 -15.56 -7.61 10.86
N LYS A 159 -16.02 -8.54 11.69
CA LYS A 159 -17.44 -8.91 11.80
C LYS A 159 -18.28 -7.77 12.38
N ALA A 160 -17.69 -6.96 13.25
CA ALA A 160 -18.30 -5.76 13.83
C ALA A 160 -18.08 -4.49 13.00
N ASN A 161 -17.38 -4.59 11.86
CA ASN A 161 -17.04 -3.45 11.02
C ASN A 161 -18.29 -2.71 10.53
N LYS A 162 -18.35 -1.40 10.77
CA LYS A 162 -19.46 -0.53 10.36
C LYS A 162 -19.22 0.20 9.04
N ALA A 163 -18.05 0.07 8.42
CA ALA A 163 -17.70 0.79 7.20
C ALA A 163 -18.65 0.45 6.03
N LEU A 164 -19.28 1.48 5.47
CA LEU A 164 -20.20 1.41 4.32
C LEU A 164 -19.62 2.13 3.09
N GLU A 165 -18.78 3.14 3.29
CA GLU A 165 -18.15 3.87 2.21
C GLU A 165 -16.65 4.04 2.45
N ILE A 166 -15.84 3.59 1.50
CA ILE A 166 -14.39 3.69 1.58
C ILE A 166 -13.91 4.56 0.42
N HIS A 167 -13.33 5.71 0.72
CA HIS A 167 -12.91 6.69 -0.27
C HIS A 167 -11.39 6.70 -0.38
N VAL A 168 -10.86 6.30 -1.54
CA VAL A 168 -9.41 6.33 -1.80
C VAL A 168 -9.07 7.62 -2.53
N PHE A 169 -8.18 8.42 -1.93
CA PHE A 169 -7.80 9.74 -2.41
C PHE A 169 -6.38 9.77 -2.97
N GLY A 170 -6.27 10.18 -4.23
CA GLY A 170 -5.00 10.49 -4.88
C GLY A 170 -4.74 11.99 -4.98
N ARG A 171 -3.53 12.43 -4.61
CA ARG A 171 -3.08 13.82 -4.83
C ARG A 171 -2.80 14.16 -6.30
N ARG A 172 -2.75 13.16 -7.18
CA ARG A 172 -2.50 13.28 -8.64
C ARG A 172 -3.56 12.49 -9.40
N GLY A 173 -3.52 12.57 -10.72
CA GLY A 173 -4.43 11.84 -11.59
C GLY A 173 -4.13 10.34 -11.68
N PRO A 174 -5.02 9.57 -12.35
CA PRO A 174 -4.89 8.11 -12.48
C PRO A 174 -3.59 7.66 -13.16
N ALA A 175 -3.04 8.47 -14.08
CA ALA A 175 -1.79 8.17 -14.76
C ALA A 175 -0.56 8.14 -13.81
N GLN A 176 -0.70 8.65 -12.59
CA GLN A 176 0.33 8.65 -11.56
C GLN A 176 0.04 7.69 -10.41
N ALA A 177 -1.01 6.85 -10.53
CA ALA A 177 -1.27 5.78 -9.59
C ALA A 177 -0.09 4.80 -9.57
N LYS A 178 0.27 4.34 -8.37
CA LYS A 178 1.35 3.39 -8.13
C LYS A 178 0.84 1.98 -7.84
N PHE A 179 -0.47 1.79 -7.72
CA PHE A 179 -1.02 0.46 -7.57
C PHE A 179 -0.88 -0.34 -8.87
N SER A 180 -0.70 -1.65 -8.75
CA SER A 180 -0.64 -2.52 -9.92
C SER A 180 -2.05 -2.77 -10.50
N PRO A 181 -2.19 -3.06 -11.80
CA PRO A 181 -3.49 -3.39 -12.40
C PRO A 181 -4.15 -4.63 -11.77
N MET A 182 -3.35 -5.56 -11.24
CA MET A 182 -3.86 -6.75 -10.55
C MET A 182 -4.55 -6.37 -9.24
N GLU A 183 -3.91 -5.53 -8.41
CA GLU A 183 -4.51 -5.06 -7.16
C GLU A 183 -5.82 -4.30 -7.35
N LEU A 184 -5.91 -3.50 -8.42
CA LEU A 184 -7.15 -2.79 -8.74
C LEU A 184 -8.28 -3.75 -9.13
N ARG A 185 -7.98 -4.83 -9.87
CA ARG A 185 -8.98 -5.82 -10.28
C ARG A 185 -9.54 -6.61 -9.11
N GLU A 186 -8.72 -6.91 -8.10
CA GLU A 186 -9.17 -7.65 -6.91
C GLU A 186 -10.28 -6.92 -6.13
N LEU A 187 -10.38 -5.59 -6.25
CA LEU A 187 -11.49 -4.81 -5.68
C LEU A 187 -12.85 -5.09 -6.34
N ASP A 188 -12.87 -5.60 -7.57
CA ASP A 188 -14.11 -5.87 -8.32
C ASP A 188 -14.62 -7.32 -8.12
N HIS A 189 -13.87 -8.17 -7.41
CA HIS A 189 -14.18 -9.60 -7.26
C HIS A 189 -14.94 -9.96 -5.98
N SER A 190 -15.22 -9.00 -5.09
CA SER A 190 -16.09 -9.25 -3.93
C SER A 190 -17.57 -9.03 -4.31
N PRO A 191 -18.46 -10.01 -4.08
CA PRO A 191 -19.90 -9.87 -4.31
C PRO A 191 -20.54 -8.78 -3.42
N THR A 192 -19.85 -8.39 -2.35
CA THR A 192 -20.30 -7.43 -1.34
C THR A 192 -19.67 -6.06 -1.52
N SER A 193 -18.96 -5.79 -2.62
CA SER A 193 -18.39 -4.47 -2.86
C SER A 193 -18.68 -3.99 -4.27
N ARG A 194 -18.92 -2.69 -4.40
CA ARG A 194 -19.07 -2.02 -5.69
C ARG A 194 -18.02 -0.94 -5.80
N SER A 195 -17.13 -1.07 -6.79
CA SER A 195 -16.21 0.00 -7.13
C SER A 195 -16.93 1.07 -7.98
N SER A 196 -16.65 2.34 -7.73
CA SER A 196 -17.00 3.41 -8.66
C SER A 196 -15.90 4.45 -8.72
N SER A 197 -15.53 4.87 -9.92
CA SER A 197 -14.63 6.00 -10.13
C SER A 197 -15.46 7.20 -10.58
N THR A 198 -15.32 8.32 -9.89
CA THR A 198 -15.96 9.58 -10.31
C THR A 198 -14.87 10.53 -10.80
N PRO A 199 -14.80 10.85 -12.10
CA PRO A 199 -13.91 11.90 -12.56
C PRO A 199 -14.41 13.23 -11.98
N ARG A 200 -13.62 13.84 -11.08
CA ARG A 200 -13.83 15.24 -10.71
C ARG A 200 -13.40 16.09 -11.89
N THR A 201 -14.34 16.49 -12.73
CA THR A 201 -14.16 17.62 -13.63
C THR A 201 -14.11 18.87 -12.77
N SER A 202 -12.92 19.43 -12.54
CA SER A 202 -12.84 20.80 -12.07
C SER A 202 -13.36 21.69 -13.20
N THR A 203 -14.62 22.10 -13.13
CA THR A 203 -15.08 23.26 -13.90
C THR A 203 -14.19 24.42 -13.47
N THR A 204 -13.30 24.83 -14.36
CA THR A 204 -12.64 26.13 -14.22
C THR A 204 -13.76 27.15 -14.32
N THR A 205 -14.30 27.57 -13.17
CA THR A 205 -15.06 28.81 -13.11
C THR A 205 -14.04 29.89 -13.37
N THR A 206 -14.01 30.39 -14.62
CA THR A 206 -13.29 31.61 -14.96
C THR A 206 -13.86 32.69 -14.05
N ALA A 207 -13.11 33.09 -13.03
CA ALA A 207 -13.48 34.21 -12.19
C ALA A 207 -13.58 35.46 -13.08
N PRO A 208 -14.70 36.20 -13.08
CA PRO A 208 -14.71 37.54 -13.66
C PRO A 208 -13.79 38.43 -12.81
N SER A 209 -13.00 39.27 -13.50
CA SER A 209 -12.07 40.24 -12.89
C SER A 209 -12.78 41.12 -11.84
N PRO A 210 -12.10 41.51 -10.75
CA PRO A 210 -12.77 42.18 -9.64
C PRO A 210 -13.00 43.67 -9.94
N PRO A 211 -14.13 44.24 -9.51
CA PRO A 211 -14.17 45.63 -9.10
C PRO A 211 -14.37 45.73 -7.58
N GLY A 212 -13.56 46.58 -6.95
CA GLY A 212 -13.92 47.31 -5.71
C GLY A 212 -13.99 46.50 -4.42
N ALA A 213 -13.13 46.84 -3.47
CA ALA A 213 -13.15 46.33 -2.10
C ALA A 213 -14.51 46.56 -1.42
N ALA A 214 -15.09 45.50 -0.85
CA ALA A 214 -16.04 45.57 0.26
C ALA A 214 -15.97 44.27 1.10
N THR A 215 -15.80 44.45 2.41
CA THR A 215 -15.71 43.44 3.46
C THR A 215 -17.03 42.68 3.66
N SER A 216 -17.01 41.35 3.48
CA SER A 216 -17.97 40.43 4.10
C SER A 216 -17.39 39.02 4.23
N ARG A 217 -17.43 38.45 5.44
CA ARG A 217 -16.99 37.07 5.75
C ARG A 217 -17.83 36.06 4.94
N PRO A 218 -17.23 35.03 4.30
CA PRO A 218 -18.02 33.99 3.66
C PRO A 218 -18.61 33.05 4.73
N THR A 219 -19.93 33.09 4.89
CA THR A 219 -20.71 32.06 5.57
C THR A 219 -20.81 30.82 4.68
N TRP A 220 -20.35 29.69 5.21
CA TRP A 220 -20.44 28.38 4.54
C TRP A 220 -21.83 27.79 4.80
N SER A 221 -22.64 27.59 3.76
CA SER A 221 -23.91 26.86 3.87
C SER A 221 -23.74 25.43 3.32
N PRO A 222 -23.86 24.39 4.14
CA PRO A 222 -23.81 23.02 3.65
C PRO A 222 -25.10 22.71 2.87
N ARG A 223 -24.96 22.29 1.61
CA ARG A 223 -26.09 21.72 0.84
C ARG A 223 -26.37 20.31 1.38
N PRO A 224 -27.63 19.96 1.68
CA PRO A 224 -27.95 18.64 2.21
C PRO A 224 -27.82 17.57 1.11
N TRP A 225 -27.14 16.47 1.45
CA TRP A 225 -27.03 15.29 0.59
C TRP A 225 -28.28 14.41 0.73
N ARG A 226 -28.79 13.92 -0.40
CA ARG A 226 -29.97 13.05 -0.46
C ARG A 226 -29.66 11.70 0.19
N THR A 227 -30.34 11.40 1.29
CA THR A 227 -30.33 10.09 1.95
C THR A 227 -31.41 9.19 1.34
N GLY A 228 -31.02 8.01 0.84
CA GLY A 228 -31.91 6.94 0.42
C GLY A 228 -31.37 5.60 0.91
N ARG A 229 -32.21 4.86 1.67
CA ARG A 229 -32.06 3.52 2.30
C ARG A 229 -31.55 2.46 1.29
N SER A 230 -31.00 1.29 1.63
CA SER A 230 -31.07 0.36 2.78
C SER A 230 -29.75 -0.44 2.88
N ALA A 231 -29.49 -1.14 4.01
CA ALA A 231 -28.27 -1.92 4.33
C ALA A 231 -27.47 -2.35 3.07
N THR A 232 -26.42 -1.60 2.79
CA THR A 232 -25.74 -1.61 1.48
C THR A 232 -24.37 -2.25 1.62
N PRO A 233 -23.94 -3.08 0.66
CA PRO A 233 -22.55 -3.48 0.53
C PRO A 233 -21.60 -2.28 0.58
N ALA A 234 -20.44 -2.42 1.24
CA ALA A 234 -19.46 -1.35 1.35
C ALA A 234 -19.04 -0.89 -0.06
N THR A 235 -19.20 0.39 -0.36
CA THR A 235 -18.87 0.96 -1.67
C THR A 235 -17.47 1.55 -1.60
N VAL A 236 -16.52 0.98 -2.36
CA VAL A 236 -15.19 1.57 -2.53
C VAL A 236 -15.26 2.60 -3.66
N ARG A 237 -15.11 3.88 -3.30
CA ARG A 237 -15.06 4.99 -4.27
C ARG A 237 -13.62 5.44 -4.44
N THR A 238 -13.12 5.36 -5.66
CA THR A 238 -11.82 5.96 -6.00
C THR A 238 -12.07 7.35 -6.56
N SER A 239 -11.50 8.38 -5.92
CA SER A 239 -11.54 9.75 -6.44
C SER A 239 -10.13 10.23 -6.76
N CYS A 240 -9.87 10.46 -8.04
CA CYS A 240 -8.66 11.12 -8.52
C CYS A 240 -9.03 12.53 -8.99
N SER A 241 -8.29 13.52 -8.50
CA SER A 241 -8.41 14.88 -9.01
C SER A 241 -7.46 15.04 -10.20
N CYS A 242 -8.03 15.24 -11.40
CA CYS A 242 -7.28 15.62 -12.59
C CYS A 242 -7.36 17.14 -12.75
N THR A 243 -6.27 17.84 -12.51
CA THR A 243 -6.11 19.22 -12.99
C THR A 243 -5.57 19.15 -14.42
N SER A 244 -6.44 19.23 -15.42
CA SER A 244 -6.02 19.38 -16.81
C SER A 244 -5.65 20.84 -17.09
N SER A 245 -4.36 21.18 -16.98
CA SER A 245 -3.87 22.44 -17.55
C SER A 245 -3.80 22.31 -19.07
N SER A 246 -4.86 22.71 -19.78
CA SER A 246 -4.91 22.72 -21.23
C SER A 246 -4.08 23.90 -21.81
N ARG A 247 -2.76 23.76 -21.85
CA ARG A 247 -1.97 24.55 -22.81
C ARG A 247 -2.08 23.90 -24.18
N ARG A 248 -2.91 24.47 -25.05
CA ARG A 248 -2.96 24.16 -26.49
C ARG A 248 -1.57 24.34 -27.11
N PRO A 249 -0.98 23.34 -27.78
CA PRO A 249 0.07 23.59 -28.75
C PRO A 249 -0.58 24.13 -30.03
N ARG A 250 -0.01 25.21 -30.58
CA ARG A 250 -0.38 25.73 -31.89
C ARG A 250 -0.05 24.70 -32.98
N SER A 251 -0.93 24.63 -33.96
CA SER A 251 -0.86 23.80 -35.16
C SER A 251 0.36 24.09 -36.05
N SER A 252 1.00 23.04 -36.54
CA SER A 252 1.46 22.98 -37.95
C SER A 252 1.60 21.53 -38.38
N ALA A 253 0.93 21.21 -39.48
CA ALA A 253 0.83 19.89 -40.09
C ALA A 253 2.16 19.37 -40.65
N ARG A 254 2.39 18.06 -40.57
CA ARG A 254 2.83 17.28 -41.74
C ARG A 254 2.60 15.78 -41.57
N THR A 255 2.32 15.19 -42.72
CA THR A 255 1.74 13.90 -43.03
C THR A 255 2.74 12.74 -42.98
N ALA A 256 2.18 11.53 -42.83
CA ALA A 256 2.55 10.28 -43.52
C ALA A 256 3.24 9.13 -42.74
N ARG A 257 2.47 8.02 -42.70
CA ARG A 257 2.79 6.62 -43.03
C ARG A 257 3.69 5.76 -42.11
N SER A 258 3.05 4.71 -41.64
CA SER A 258 3.48 3.31 -41.44
C SER A 258 4.82 2.86 -42.03
N SER A 259 5.58 2.11 -41.25
CA SER A 259 5.94 0.71 -41.55
C SER A 259 6.71 0.07 -40.39
N ALA A 260 6.39 -1.19 -40.13
CA ALA A 260 7.15 -2.12 -39.31
C ALA A 260 8.39 -2.62 -40.07
N CYS A 261 9.46 -2.98 -39.34
CA CYS A 261 10.25 -4.21 -39.51
C CYS A 261 11.49 -4.21 -38.60
N ALA A 262 11.58 -5.22 -37.72
CA ALA A 262 12.85 -5.85 -37.32
C ALA A 262 13.45 -6.59 -38.56
N PRO A 263 14.68 -7.17 -38.62
CA PRO A 263 15.40 -7.84 -37.52
C PRO A 263 16.96 -7.87 -37.56
N SER A 264 17.52 -8.59 -36.57
CA SER A 264 18.68 -9.52 -36.60
C SER A 264 20.14 -9.04 -36.58
N ALA A 265 20.86 -9.57 -35.58
CA ALA A 265 22.32 -9.74 -35.49
C ALA A 265 22.83 -10.84 -36.46
N PRO A 266 24.17 -11.00 -36.65
CA PRO A 266 24.91 -11.98 -35.84
C PRO A 266 26.42 -11.70 -35.55
N ASN A 267 26.91 -12.36 -34.48
CA ASN A 267 28.23 -12.97 -34.21
C ASN A 267 29.54 -12.45 -34.84
N SER A 268 30.58 -12.21 -34.04
CA SER A 268 31.57 -13.23 -33.61
C SER A 268 32.90 -12.65 -33.09
N THR A 269 33.46 -13.35 -32.09
CA THR A 269 34.89 -13.61 -31.78
C THR A 269 35.86 -12.50 -31.35
N ALA A 270 36.41 -12.72 -30.14
CA ALA A 270 37.68 -12.20 -29.62
C ALA A 270 38.90 -12.83 -30.34
N PRO A 271 40.14 -12.34 -30.10
CA PRO A 271 40.90 -12.79 -28.93
C PRO A 271 41.86 -11.78 -28.26
N ALA A 272 42.18 -12.11 -27.00
CA ALA A 272 43.44 -11.97 -26.25
C ALA A 272 44.35 -10.72 -26.38
N MET A 273 44.55 -10.06 -25.23
CA MET A 273 45.86 -9.84 -24.58
C MET A 273 45.66 -9.84 -23.06
#